data_AF-A0A257V2X6-F1
#
_entry.id   AF-A0A257V2X6-F1
#
_cell.length_a   1.000
_cell.length_b   1.000
_cell.length_c   1.000
_cell.angle_alpha   90.00
_cell.angle_beta   90.00
_cell.angle_gamma   90.00
#
_symmetry.space_group_name_H-M   'P 1'
#
loop_
_entity.id
_entity.type
_entity.pdbx_description
1 polymer ?
#
loop_
_entity_poly.entity_id
_entity_poly.type
_entity_poly.pdbx_seq_one_letter_code
_entity_poly.pdbx_strand_id
1 'polypeptide(L)'
;MKDGTVIAAYLVAALAATGAGAQALVEWHELVIPGVCSLRIAVPQGWNALLARPAPGAAEVRITPESGTRAEVTMKSLAPEKALAVKSIGAIKAAVRAMGEAALPTSVERKLVLERADGTDGAGFFYSLTDNRPQPEAVGPRCLTQGIMAVGRLRLAVTVLAGEPDSAARAMALDLLRTAECASAKASRQ
;
A
#
# COMPACT_ATOMS: atom_id res chain seq x y z
N MET A 1 -32.02 4.91 63.28
CA MET A 1 -31.95 3.56 62.68
C MET A 1 -32.57 3.58 61.30
N LYS A 2 -31.72 3.69 60.28
CA LYS A 2 -31.77 2.99 58.98
C LYS A 2 -30.74 3.66 58.09
N ASP A 3 -29.56 3.05 58.13
CA ASP A 3 -28.45 3.26 57.22
C ASP A 3 -28.88 2.95 55.78
N GLY A 4 -28.30 3.65 54.81
CA GLY A 4 -28.68 3.50 53.40
C GLY A 4 -27.65 4.07 52.42
N THR A 5 -26.42 3.59 52.52
CA THR A 5 -25.49 3.28 51.43
C THR A 5 -25.25 4.32 50.33
N VAL A 6 -24.12 5.03 50.43
CA VAL A 6 -23.46 5.73 49.31
C VAL A 6 -22.68 4.69 48.49
N ILE A 7 -23.10 4.43 47.24
CA ILE A 7 -22.34 3.57 46.33
C ILE A 7 -21.21 4.41 45.74
N ALA A 8 -20.02 4.31 46.32
CA ALA A 8 -18.79 4.82 45.72
C ALA A 8 -18.40 3.91 44.55
N ALA A 9 -18.53 4.41 43.32
CA ALA A 9 -18.02 3.73 42.14
C ALA A 9 -16.49 3.86 42.12
N TYR A 10 -15.80 2.80 42.52
CA TYR A 10 -14.35 2.71 42.36
C TYR A 10 -14.03 2.43 40.88
N LEU A 11 -13.51 3.45 40.19
CA LEU A 11 -12.89 3.28 38.88
C LEU A 11 -11.53 2.61 39.11
N VAL A 12 -11.43 1.31 38.88
CA VAL A 12 -10.14 0.62 38.84
C VAL A 12 -9.46 0.98 37.53
N ALA A 13 -8.52 1.93 37.58
CA ALA A 13 -7.59 2.17 36.49
C ALA A 13 -6.55 1.05 36.49
N ALA A 14 -6.79 -0.01 35.72
CA ALA A 14 -5.76 -0.99 35.41
C ALA A 14 -4.73 -0.34 34.48
N LEU A 15 -3.59 0.12 35.04
CA LEU A 15 -2.40 0.41 34.24
C LEU A 15 -1.85 -0.92 33.72
N ALA A 16 -2.34 -1.35 32.56
CA ALA A 16 -1.64 -2.32 31.74
C ALA A 16 -0.50 -1.56 31.05
N ALA A 17 0.70 -1.63 31.64
CA ALA A 17 1.95 -1.31 30.95
C ALA A 17 2.21 -2.42 29.91
N THR A 18 1.43 -2.44 28.84
CA THR A 18 1.78 -3.17 27.63
C THR A 18 2.75 -2.30 26.85
N GLY A 19 3.95 -2.83 26.59
CA GLY A 19 4.82 -2.32 25.53
C GLY A 19 4.11 -2.41 24.19
N ALA A 20 3.22 -1.46 23.95
CA ALA A 20 2.58 -1.25 22.67
C ALA A 20 3.62 -0.54 21.82
N GLY A 21 4.24 -1.28 20.90
CA GLY A 21 4.81 -0.66 19.72
C GLY A 21 3.75 0.31 19.21
N ALA A 22 4.11 1.59 19.07
CA ALA A 22 3.19 2.61 18.61
C ALA A 22 2.57 2.10 17.32
N GLN A 23 1.32 1.63 17.38
CA GLN A 23 0.56 1.35 16.18
C GLN A 23 0.48 2.70 15.52
N ALA A 24 1.17 2.84 14.37
CA ALA A 24 1.14 4.07 13.62
C ALA A 24 -0.33 4.42 13.44
N LEU A 25 -0.73 5.62 13.89
CA LEU A 25 -2.08 6.08 13.70
C LEU A 25 -2.33 6.12 12.20
N VAL A 26 -3.43 5.53 11.76
CA VAL A 26 -3.81 5.46 10.35
C VAL A 26 -5.11 6.21 10.12
N GLU A 27 -5.19 6.88 8.98
CA GLU A 27 -6.40 7.46 8.44
C GLU A 27 -6.90 6.59 7.28
N TRP A 28 -8.18 6.22 7.29
CA TRP A 28 -8.77 5.44 6.21
C TRP A 28 -9.25 6.35 5.09
N HIS A 29 -8.71 6.14 3.89
CA HIS A 29 -9.18 6.79 2.68
C HIS A 29 -9.98 5.82 1.83
N GLU A 30 -10.99 6.34 1.13
CA GLU A 30 -11.91 5.56 0.32
C GLU A 30 -12.09 6.19 -1.07
N LEU A 31 -12.01 5.36 -2.11
CA LEU A 31 -12.35 5.73 -3.48
C LEU A 31 -13.39 4.75 -4.03
N VAL A 32 -14.63 5.24 -4.18
CA VAL A 32 -15.70 4.50 -4.83
C VAL A 32 -15.42 4.41 -6.33
N ILE A 33 -15.36 3.20 -6.88
CA ILE A 33 -15.19 2.91 -8.31
C ILE A 33 -16.49 2.25 -8.79
N PRO A 34 -17.41 3.01 -9.43
CA PRO A 34 -18.73 2.52 -9.81
C PRO A 34 -18.65 1.23 -10.65
N GLY A 35 -19.49 0.25 -10.30
CA GLY A 35 -19.53 -1.07 -10.96
C GLY A 35 -18.37 -2.02 -10.63
N VAL A 36 -17.37 -1.56 -9.86
CA VAL A 36 -16.19 -2.35 -9.49
C VAL A 36 -16.18 -2.66 -7.99
N CYS A 37 -15.82 -1.69 -7.15
CA CYS A 37 -15.82 -1.76 -5.69
C CYS A 37 -15.51 -0.37 -5.08
N SER A 38 -15.45 -0.30 -3.76
CA SER A 38 -14.85 0.83 -3.04
C SER A 38 -13.45 0.45 -2.57
N LEU A 39 -12.44 1.11 -3.11
CA LEU A 39 -11.05 0.89 -2.72
C LEU A 39 -10.80 1.64 -1.41
N ARG A 40 -10.53 0.91 -0.33
CA ARG A 40 -10.17 1.48 0.98
C ARG A 40 -8.72 1.17 1.30
N ILE A 41 -8.01 2.15 1.84
CA ILE A 41 -6.58 2.07 2.16
C ILE A 41 -6.33 2.83 3.46
N ALA A 42 -5.53 2.25 4.35
CA ALA A 42 -5.07 2.91 5.55
C ALA A 42 -3.77 3.67 5.26
N VAL A 43 -3.82 4.99 5.40
CA VAL A 43 -2.70 5.89 5.15
C VAL A 43 -2.12 6.29 6.51
N PRO A 44 -0.81 6.10 6.76
CA PRO A 44 -0.18 6.53 8.00
C PRO A 44 -0.34 8.03 8.23
N GLN A 45 -0.55 8.43 9.48
CA GLN A 45 -0.54 9.84 9.85
C GLN A 45 0.78 10.51 9.43
N GLY A 46 0.69 11.75 8.93
CA GLY A 46 1.83 12.49 8.38
C GLY A 46 2.14 12.11 6.93
N TRP A 47 1.25 11.39 6.25
CA TRP A 47 1.30 11.14 4.82
C TRP A 47 0.04 11.67 4.16
N ASN A 48 0.22 12.29 2.99
CA ASN A 48 -0.87 12.75 2.14
C ASN A 48 -1.28 11.65 1.16
N ALA A 49 -2.58 11.54 0.90
CA ALA A 49 -3.12 10.69 -0.15
C ALA A 49 -3.95 11.48 -1.16
N LEU A 50 -3.62 11.32 -2.45
CA LEU A 50 -4.39 11.82 -3.58
C LEU A 50 -5.05 10.64 -4.29
N LEU A 51 -6.37 10.60 -4.29
CA LEU A 51 -7.17 9.54 -4.92
C LEU A 51 -7.89 10.12 -6.13
N ALA A 52 -7.79 9.44 -7.28
CA ALA A 52 -8.35 9.89 -8.54
C ALA A 52 -8.96 8.73 -9.35
N ARG A 53 -9.92 9.07 -10.22
CA ARG A 53 -10.45 8.17 -11.26
C ARG A 53 -10.13 8.76 -12.62
N PRO A 54 -9.00 8.39 -13.23
CA PRO A 54 -8.59 8.98 -14.50
C PRO A 54 -9.48 8.56 -15.67
N ALA A 55 -10.22 7.46 -15.53
CA ALA A 55 -11.17 6.95 -16.51
C ALA A 55 -12.27 6.11 -15.80
N PRO A 56 -13.40 5.81 -16.46
CA PRO A 56 -14.41 4.91 -15.93
C PRO A 56 -13.81 3.54 -15.54
N GLY A 57 -14.12 3.07 -14.33
CA GLY A 57 -13.60 1.81 -13.79
C GLY A 57 -12.11 1.83 -13.38
N ALA A 58 -11.41 2.95 -13.57
CA ALA A 58 -10.01 3.10 -13.20
C ALA A 58 -9.84 3.80 -11.84
N ALA A 59 -8.78 3.43 -11.13
CA ALA A 59 -8.34 4.03 -9.88
C ALA A 59 -6.87 4.39 -9.97
N GLU A 60 -6.53 5.57 -9.46
CA GLU A 60 -5.16 6.00 -9.21
C GLU A 60 -5.08 6.55 -7.79
N VAL A 61 -4.08 6.09 -7.05
CA VAL A 61 -3.79 6.57 -5.70
C VAL A 61 -2.31 6.92 -5.64
N ARG A 62 -2.01 8.15 -5.22
CA ARG A 62 -0.66 8.61 -4.92
C ARG A 62 -0.56 8.95 -3.44
N ILE A 63 0.44 8.42 -2.76
CA ILE A 63 0.68 8.64 -1.34
C ILE A 63 2.12 9.08 -1.11
N THR A 64 2.30 10.16 -0.36
CA THR A 64 3.61 10.79 -0.13
C THR A 64 3.71 11.29 1.32
N PRO A 65 4.85 11.16 2.00
CA PRO A 65 5.07 11.80 3.30
C PRO A 65 4.86 13.31 3.21
N GLU A 66 4.26 13.90 4.24
CA GLU A 66 4.12 15.36 4.36
C GLU A 66 5.48 16.05 4.50
N SER A 67 6.44 15.38 5.15
CA SER A 67 7.78 15.92 5.38
C SER A 67 8.85 14.82 5.53
N GLY A 68 10.12 15.24 5.44
CA GLY A 68 11.28 14.39 5.71
C GLY A 68 11.61 13.41 4.59
N THR A 69 10.95 12.25 4.57
CA THR A 69 11.33 11.11 3.73
C THR A 69 10.95 11.28 2.27
N ARG A 70 11.90 11.01 1.37
CA ARG A 70 11.67 10.97 -0.08
C ARG A 70 11.11 9.60 -0.47
N ALA A 71 9.83 9.41 -0.16
CA ALA A 71 9.09 8.24 -0.62
C ALA A 71 7.84 8.64 -1.37
N GLU A 72 7.49 7.88 -2.39
CA GLU A 72 6.24 8.02 -3.12
C GLU A 72 5.69 6.63 -3.42
N VAL A 73 4.43 6.41 -3.07
CA VAL A 73 3.67 5.22 -3.43
C VAL A 73 2.66 5.61 -4.48
N THR A 74 2.68 4.93 -5.62
CA THR A 74 1.67 5.06 -6.66
C THR A 74 1.03 3.70 -6.88
N MET A 75 -0.30 3.66 -6.83
CA MET A 75 -1.12 2.51 -7.19
C MET A 75 -2.04 2.89 -8.34
N LYS A 76 -2.02 2.12 -9.42
CA LYS A 76 -2.88 2.33 -10.58
C LYS A 76 -3.60 1.03 -10.92
N SER A 77 -4.90 1.08 -11.09
CA SER A 77 -5.63 -0.05 -11.65
C SER A 77 -5.13 -0.34 -13.06
N LEU A 78 -4.84 -1.60 -13.35
CA LEU A 78 -4.61 -2.05 -14.71
C LEU A 78 -5.87 -1.88 -15.54
N ALA A 79 -5.69 -1.50 -16.80
CA ALA A 79 -6.76 -1.51 -17.79
C ALA A 79 -7.34 -2.94 -17.93
N PRO A 80 -8.63 -3.10 -18.26
CA PRO A 80 -9.33 -4.39 -18.21
C PRO A 80 -8.60 -5.53 -18.94
N GLU A 81 -8.08 -5.27 -20.14
CA GLU A 81 -7.34 -6.23 -20.95
C GLU A 81 -6.06 -6.72 -20.26
N LYS A 82 -5.33 -5.81 -19.62
CA LYS A 82 -4.12 -6.15 -18.84
C LYS A 82 -4.50 -6.87 -17.56
N ALA A 83 -5.57 -6.45 -16.87
CA ALA A 83 -6.06 -7.10 -15.66
C ALA A 83 -6.47 -8.56 -15.92
N LEU A 84 -7.09 -8.85 -17.07
CA LEU A 84 -7.45 -10.20 -17.49
C LEU A 84 -6.20 -11.08 -17.73
N ALA A 85 -5.14 -10.52 -18.32
CA ALA A 85 -3.88 -11.22 -18.52
C ALA A 85 -3.20 -11.63 -17.20
N VAL A 86 -3.43 -10.87 -16.12
CA VAL A 86 -2.90 -11.16 -14.77
C VAL A 86 -3.99 -11.56 -13.77
N LYS A 87 -5.00 -12.30 -14.22
CA LYS A 87 -6.15 -12.68 -13.37
C LYS A 87 -5.81 -13.61 -12.20
N SER A 88 -4.75 -14.41 -12.32
CA SER A 88 -4.32 -15.38 -11.28
C SER A 88 -3.03 -14.95 -10.59
N ILE A 89 -2.80 -15.44 -9.37
CA ILE A 89 -1.57 -15.22 -8.61
C ILE A 89 -0.33 -15.70 -9.38
N GLY A 90 -0.43 -16.83 -10.08
CA GLY A 90 0.65 -17.33 -10.94
C GLY A 90 0.97 -16.38 -12.11
N ALA A 91 -0.08 -15.82 -12.75
CA ALA A 91 0.08 -14.85 -13.82
C ALA A 91 0.65 -13.51 -13.32
N ILE A 92 0.23 -13.05 -12.13
CA ILE A 92 0.82 -11.90 -11.44
C ILE A 92 2.31 -12.13 -11.20
N LYS A 93 2.69 -13.28 -10.63
CA LYS A 93 4.10 -13.63 -10.40
C LYS A 93 4.93 -13.58 -11.69
N ALA A 94 4.40 -14.17 -12.77
CA ALA A 94 5.06 -14.20 -14.06
C ALA A 94 5.21 -12.80 -14.67
N ALA A 95 4.18 -11.95 -14.59
CA ALA A 95 4.23 -10.58 -15.08
C ALA A 95 5.24 -9.73 -14.30
N VAL A 96 5.23 -9.80 -12.97
CA VAL A 96 6.17 -9.07 -12.12
C VAL A 96 7.61 -9.55 -12.34
N ARG A 97 7.81 -10.87 -12.54
CA ARG A 97 9.10 -11.43 -12.95
C ARG A 97 9.60 -10.80 -14.24
N ALA A 98 8.77 -10.80 -15.28
CA ALA A 98 9.14 -10.26 -16.60
C ALA A 98 9.48 -8.77 -16.52
N MET A 99 8.73 -7.99 -15.72
CA MET A 99 9.04 -6.59 -15.45
C MET A 99 10.42 -6.42 -14.80
N GLY A 100 10.71 -7.19 -13.76
CA GLY A 100 11.99 -7.14 -13.06
C GLY A 100 13.17 -7.61 -13.91
N GLU A 101 12.99 -8.66 -14.70
CA GLU A 101 14.01 -9.15 -15.64
C GLU A 101 14.35 -8.11 -16.72
N ALA A 102 13.36 -7.34 -17.17
CA ALA A 102 13.58 -6.23 -18.10
C ALA A 102 14.32 -5.05 -17.45
N ALA A 103 14.13 -4.80 -16.15
CA ALA A 103 14.77 -3.71 -15.41
C ALA A 103 16.18 -4.06 -14.87
N LEU A 104 16.47 -5.35 -14.65
CA LEU A 104 17.72 -5.81 -14.05
C LEU A 104 19.00 -5.34 -14.77
N PRO A 105 19.08 -5.27 -16.12
CA PRO A 105 20.29 -4.84 -16.81
C PRO A 105 20.74 -3.41 -16.46
N THR A 106 19.79 -2.53 -16.10
CA THR A 106 20.05 -1.13 -15.71
C THR A 106 20.04 -0.93 -14.19
N SER A 107 20.21 -2.00 -13.42
CA SER A 107 20.13 -1.96 -11.96
C SER A 107 21.49 -2.22 -11.30
N VAL A 108 21.62 -1.80 -10.04
CA VAL A 108 22.81 -2.08 -9.21
C VAL A 108 22.86 -3.57 -8.85
N GLU A 109 21.69 -4.16 -8.57
CA GLU A 109 21.52 -5.55 -8.23
C GLU A 109 21.84 -6.45 -9.44
N ARG A 110 22.47 -7.60 -9.17
CA ARG A 110 22.83 -8.59 -10.21
C ARG A 110 21.85 -9.75 -10.35
N LYS A 111 20.87 -9.81 -9.46
CA LYS A 111 19.89 -10.89 -9.38
C LYS A 111 18.53 -10.29 -9.05
N LEU A 112 17.50 -10.80 -9.71
CA LEU A 112 16.13 -10.45 -9.39
C LEU A 112 15.62 -11.30 -8.22
N VAL A 113 15.14 -10.64 -7.17
CA VAL A 113 14.42 -11.28 -6.07
C VAL A 113 12.96 -10.86 -6.15
N LEU A 114 12.06 -11.84 -6.10
CA LEU A 114 10.62 -11.60 -6.04
C LEU A 114 10.12 -11.85 -4.61
N GLU A 115 9.51 -10.83 -4.03
CA GLU A 115 8.87 -10.87 -2.74
C GLU A 115 7.36 -11.05 -2.92
N ARG A 116 6.76 -11.97 -2.16
CA ARG A 116 5.30 -12.07 -2.06
C ARG A 116 4.85 -11.12 -0.97
N ALA A 117 3.77 -10.38 -1.23
CA ALA A 117 3.05 -9.69 -0.15
C ALA A 117 1.60 -10.15 -0.14
N ASP A 118 1.16 -10.60 1.02
CA ASP A 118 -0.23 -10.90 1.33
C ASP A 118 -0.80 -9.72 2.12
N GLY A 119 -1.99 -9.27 1.71
CA GLY A 119 -2.74 -8.19 2.33
C GLY A 119 -4.09 -8.69 2.82
N THR A 120 -4.87 -7.78 3.38
CA THR A 120 -6.17 -8.07 4.01
C THR A 120 -7.17 -8.69 3.02
N ASP A 121 -7.26 -8.14 1.82
CA ASP A 121 -8.19 -8.56 0.76
C ASP A 121 -7.46 -8.85 -0.56
N GLY A 122 -6.18 -9.25 -0.47
CA GLY A 122 -5.33 -9.29 -1.63
C GLY A 122 -4.00 -9.99 -1.47
N ALA A 123 -3.37 -10.26 -2.61
CA ALA A 123 -2.00 -10.77 -2.66
C ALA A 123 -1.31 -10.32 -3.94
N GLY A 124 0.01 -10.18 -3.87
CA GLY A 124 0.81 -9.69 -4.98
C GLY A 124 2.26 -10.15 -4.93
N PHE A 125 2.99 -9.78 -5.96
CA PHE A 125 4.43 -9.94 -6.03
C PHE A 125 5.09 -8.61 -6.34
N PHE A 126 6.28 -8.43 -5.77
CA PHE A 126 7.07 -7.22 -5.89
C PHE A 126 8.52 -7.59 -6.16
N TYR A 127 9.26 -6.68 -6.77
CA TYR A 127 10.70 -6.69 -6.81
C TYR A 127 11.22 -5.30 -6.46
N SER A 128 12.44 -5.25 -5.95
CA SER A 128 13.14 -3.99 -5.67
C SER A 128 14.44 -3.96 -6.45
N LEU A 129 14.67 -2.87 -7.18
CA LEU A 129 15.87 -2.65 -7.95
C LEU A 129 16.27 -1.17 -7.85
N THR A 130 17.57 -0.93 -7.83
CA THR A 130 18.16 0.39 -7.69
C THR A 130 18.75 0.81 -9.03
N ASP A 131 18.31 1.93 -9.60
CA ASP A 131 18.82 2.40 -10.89
C ASP A 131 20.33 2.69 -10.80
N ASN A 132 21.12 2.10 -11.71
CA ASN A 132 22.58 2.25 -11.75
C ASN A 132 23.06 3.42 -12.61
N ARG A 133 22.14 4.13 -13.28
CA ARG A 133 22.50 5.27 -14.12
C ARG A 133 22.84 6.48 -13.26
N PRO A 134 23.86 7.27 -13.64
CA PRO A 134 24.14 8.53 -12.97
C PRO A 134 22.92 9.45 -13.09
N GLN A 135 22.46 9.99 -11.97
CA GLN A 135 21.38 10.97 -11.93
C GLN A 135 21.98 12.31 -11.47
N PRO A 136 22.30 13.23 -12.42
CA PRO A 136 23.03 14.47 -12.11
C PRO A 136 22.34 15.34 -11.07
N GLU A 137 21.01 15.31 -11.04
CA GLU A 137 20.15 16.08 -10.13
C GLU A 137 19.78 15.33 -8.84
N ALA A 138 20.09 14.04 -8.71
CA ALA A 138 19.61 13.23 -7.59
C ALA A 138 20.63 13.17 -6.44
N VAL A 139 20.13 13.37 -5.21
CA VAL A 139 20.90 13.09 -3.99
C VAL A 139 20.81 11.58 -3.72
N GLY A 140 21.64 10.81 -4.42
CA GLY A 140 21.77 9.36 -4.24
C GLY A 140 20.94 8.52 -5.21
N PRO A 141 21.21 7.20 -5.25
CA PRO A 141 20.48 6.27 -6.09
C PRO A 141 19.00 6.21 -5.67
N ARG A 142 18.10 5.95 -6.63
CA ARG A 142 16.68 5.75 -6.34
C ARG A 142 16.36 4.26 -6.38
N CYS A 143 15.98 3.71 -5.23
CA CYS A 143 15.42 2.38 -5.16
C CYS A 143 13.96 2.41 -5.62
N LEU A 144 13.65 1.56 -6.59
CA LEU A 144 12.34 1.35 -7.14
C LEU A 144 11.84 -0.02 -6.69
N THR A 145 10.73 -0.04 -5.95
CA THR A 145 9.98 -1.28 -5.73
C THR A 145 8.77 -1.28 -6.63
N GLN A 146 8.62 -2.30 -7.46
CA GLN A 146 7.51 -2.43 -8.39
C GLN A 146 6.83 -3.78 -8.26
N GLY A 147 5.53 -3.80 -8.52
CA GLY A 147 4.76 -5.02 -8.41
C GLY A 147 3.35 -4.90 -8.93
N ILE A 148 2.65 -6.02 -8.83
CA ILE A 148 1.22 -6.10 -9.11
C ILE A 148 0.56 -6.79 -7.92
N MET A 149 -0.53 -6.21 -7.44
CA MET A 149 -1.35 -6.74 -6.35
C MET A 149 -2.79 -6.96 -6.84
N ALA A 150 -3.33 -8.14 -6.57
CA ALA A 150 -4.77 -8.37 -6.65
C ALA A 150 -5.43 -7.89 -5.37
N VAL A 151 -6.42 -7.01 -5.47
CA VAL A 151 -7.22 -6.53 -4.32
C VAL A 151 -8.68 -6.67 -4.71
N GLY A 152 -9.36 -7.70 -4.21
CA GLY A 152 -10.66 -8.16 -4.72
C GLY A 152 -10.71 -8.22 -6.26
N ARG A 153 -11.56 -7.38 -6.86
CA ARG A 153 -11.76 -7.28 -8.32
C ARG A 153 -10.70 -6.44 -9.04
N LEU A 154 -9.89 -5.68 -8.32
CA LEU A 154 -8.86 -4.82 -8.89
C LEU A 154 -7.55 -5.58 -9.10
N ARG A 155 -6.80 -5.16 -10.12
CA ARG A 155 -5.38 -5.48 -10.29
C ARG A 155 -4.65 -4.15 -10.27
N LEU A 156 -3.87 -3.92 -9.22
CA LEU A 156 -3.16 -2.68 -9.01
C LEU A 156 -1.70 -2.87 -9.43
N ALA A 157 -1.24 -2.11 -10.43
CA ALA A 157 0.17 -1.89 -10.63
C ALA A 157 0.66 -0.93 -9.56
N VAL A 158 1.74 -1.30 -8.89
CA VAL A 158 2.28 -0.56 -7.76
C VAL A 158 3.70 -0.14 -8.05
N THR A 159 4.01 1.10 -7.72
CA THR A 159 5.36 1.64 -7.68
C THR A 159 5.58 2.28 -6.33
N VAL A 160 6.67 1.91 -5.67
CA VAL A 160 7.22 2.62 -4.51
C VAL A 160 8.58 3.15 -4.92
N LEU A 161 8.73 4.47 -4.90
CA LEU A 161 10.01 5.14 -5.01
C LEU A 161 10.50 5.42 -3.59
N ALA A 162 11.71 4.99 -3.27
CA ALA A 162 12.37 5.29 -2.01
C ALA A 162 13.86 5.59 -2.26
N GLY A 163 14.52 6.22 -1.29
CA GLY A 163 15.97 6.44 -1.36
C GLY A 163 16.74 5.12 -1.35
N GLU A 164 16.39 4.20 -0.45
CA GLU A 164 17.14 2.96 -0.21
C GLU A 164 16.21 1.73 -0.15
N PRO A 165 16.70 0.53 -0.56
CA PRO A 165 15.90 -0.71 -0.59
C PRO A 165 15.45 -1.21 0.78
N ASP A 166 16.16 -0.87 1.86
CA ASP A 166 15.82 -1.29 3.23
C ASP A 166 15.34 -0.10 4.09
N SER A 167 14.87 0.97 3.45
CA SER A 167 14.38 2.14 4.16
C SER A 167 13.07 1.87 4.90
N ALA A 168 12.91 2.49 6.08
CA ALA A 168 11.66 2.49 6.83
C ALA A 168 10.47 2.99 5.96
N ALA A 169 10.73 3.94 5.07
CA ALA A 169 9.71 4.45 4.16
C ALA A 169 9.21 3.40 3.16
N ARG A 170 10.09 2.52 2.65
CA ARG A 170 9.68 1.39 1.81
C ARG A 170 8.89 0.37 2.63
N ALA A 171 9.31 0.06 3.85
CA ALA A 171 8.57 -0.85 4.72
C ALA A 171 7.14 -0.33 4.99
N MET A 172 7.01 0.95 5.37
CA MET A 172 5.71 1.61 5.56
C MET A 172 4.87 1.62 4.27
N ALA A 173 5.50 1.87 3.12
CA ALA A 173 4.82 1.81 1.83
C ALA A 173 4.27 0.42 1.54
N LEU A 174 5.04 -0.65 1.80
CA LEU A 174 4.58 -2.02 1.62
C LEU A 174 3.47 -2.39 2.62
N ASP A 175 3.57 -1.94 3.87
CA ASP A 175 2.53 -2.15 4.88
C ASP A 175 1.21 -1.48 4.48
N LEU A 176 1.27 -0.27 3.93
CA LEU A 176 0.10 0.41 3.37
C LEU A 176 -0.59 -0.44 2.30
N LEU A 177 0.16 -1.05 1.39
CA LEU A 177 -0.41 -1.90 0.34
C LEU A 177 -1.15 -3.11 0.92
N ARG A 178 -0.68 -3.65 2.05
CA ARG A 178 -1.31 -4.79 2.74
C ARG A 178 -2.66 -4.42 3.36
N THR A 179 -2.91 -3.13 3.60
CA THR A 179 -4.20 -2.64 4.11
C THR A 179 -5.24 -2.42 3.02
N ALA A 180 -4.85 -2.47 1.74
CA ALA A 180 -5.76 -2.22 0.63
C ALA A 180 -6.87 -3.27 0.59
N GLU A 181 -8.11 -2.81 0.51
CA GLU A 181 -9.29 -3.65 0.41
C GLU A 181 -10.28 -3.13 -0.63
N CYS A 182 -10.99 -4.06 -1.27
CA CYS A 182 -12.01 -3.78 -2.28
C CYS A 182 -13.37 -4.11 -1.68
N ALA A 183 -13.87 -3.19 -0.85
CA ALA A 183 -15.17 -3.34 -0.20
C ALA A 183 -16.31 -3.25 -1.24
N SER A 184 -17.39 -3.99 -1.01
CA SER A 184 -18.59 -3.85 -1.86
C SER A 184 -19.03 -2.39 -1.86
N ALA A 185 -19.10 -1.76 -3.03
CA ALA A 185 -19.59 -0.38 -3.13
C ALA A 185 -20.99 -0.34 -2.53
N LYS A 186 -21.21 0.43 -1.45
CA LYS A 186 -22.56 0.67 -0.95
C LYS A 186 -23.35 1.23 -2.13
N ALA A 187 -24.37 0.49 -2.58
CA ALA A 187 -25.28 0.98 -3.60
C ALA A 187 -25.82 2.31 -3.08
N SER A 188 -25.48 3.40 -3.77
CA SER A 188 -26.14 4.68 -3.56
C SER A 188 -27.62 4.43 -3.85
N ARG A 189 -28.45 4.33 -2.81
CA ARG A 189 -29.90 4.44 -2.97
C ARG A 189 -30.14 5.85 -3.52
N GLN A 190 -30.46 5.92 -4.80
CA GLN A 190 -31.22 7.04 -5.36
C GLN A 190 -32.69 6.66 -5.32
#